data_AF-J3LHU4-F1
#
_entry.id   AF-J3LHU4-F1
#
_cell.length_a   1.000
_cell.length_b   1.000
_cell.length_c   1.000
_cell.angle_alpha   90.00
_cell.angle_beta   90.00
_cell.angle_gamma   90.00
#
_symmetry.space_group_name_H-M   'P 1'
#
loop_
_entity.id
_entity.type
_entity.pdbx_description
1 polymer ?
#
loop_
_entity_poly.entity_id
_entity_poly.type
_entity_poly.pdbx_seq_one_letter_code
_entity_poly.pdbx_strand_id
1 'polypeptide(L)'
;MPLYARRAVAAAVKAKDEAAGVAAAGEKGRGEEGEVEAEAVTPVVVFVNSRSGGRHGPELKVRLHELINEEQVFDLSVVKPSDFINYGLGCLEKLAEQGDDCAKTLRKKLRIVVAGGDGTVGWVLGCLTDLYRLSREPVPPTGIIPLGTGNDLARSFGWGGSFPFGWRSAVKRYLSKAATAPTCRLDSWQAVVMMPDGEIKELPYALKKTEPADCLELCQENGTELPEKASCYKGVFYNYLSIGMDAQVAYGFHHLRDEKPYLAQGPVANKLIYAGYSCTQGWFCTPCTASPQLRGLKNILRLYIKKVNCSEWEQVPMPSSVRSLVVLNLYNYGSGRHPWGDLKPDYLEKKGFVEAHSDDGLLEIFGLKEGWHASFVMAELIKAKHIAQAAAIKFEMRGGQWNRAYVQMDGEPWKQPLLQEQSTIIEINKVPYPSLMINGEQ
;
A
#
# COMPACT_ATOMS: atom_id res chain seq x y z
N MET A 1 18.87 -7.16 20.61
CA MET A 1 19.46 -8.20 19.74
C MET A 1 20.95 -8.27 20.03
N PRO A 2 21.50 -9.44 20.41
CA PRO A 2 22.93 -9.63 20.67
C PRO A 2 23.80 -9.24 19.47
N LEU A 3 25.04 -8.85 19.74
CA LEU A 3 25.97 -8.37 18.71
C LEU A 3 26.27 -9.41 17.64
N TYR A 4 26.46 -10.69 18.03
CA TYR A 4 26.75 -11.76 17.08
C TYR A 4 25.60 -11.93 16.07
N ALA A 5 24.35 -11.96 16.52
CA ALA A 5 23.18 -12.12 15.67
C ALA A 5 23.00 -10.92 14.73
N ARG A 6 23.24 -9.70 15.22
CA ARG A 6 23.22 -8.48 14.40
C ARG A 6 24.23 -8.53 13.26
N ARG A 7 25.47 -8.91 13.56
CA ARG A 7 26.55 -9.03 12.57
C ARG A 7 26.29 -10.16 11.57
N ALA A 8 25.77 -11.29 12.05
CA ALA A 8 25.38 -12.41 11.21
C ALA A 8 24.32 -12.01 10.18
N VAL A 9 23.24 -11.36 10.64
CA VAL A 9 22.18 -10.84 9.76
C VAL A 9 22.73 -9.82 8.77
N ALA A 10 23.51 -8.84 9.23
CA ALA A 10 24.08 -7.82 8.34
C ALA A 10 25.04 -8.42 7.30
N ALA A 11 25.87 -9.40 7.69
CA ALA A 11 26.77 -10.11 6.78
C ALA A 11 25.98 -10.92 5.74
N ALA A 12 24.93 -11.64 6.15
CA ALA A 12 24.10 -12.41 5.25
C ALA A 12 23.42 -11.53 4.20
N VAL A 13 22.85 -10.40 4.62
CA VAL A 13 22.18 -9.45 3.72
C VAL A 13 23.18 -8.80 2.76
N LYS A 14 24.37 -8.43 3.24
CA LYS A 14 25.42 -7.82 2.41
C LYS A 14 25.96 -8.80 1.37
N ALA A 15 26.20 -10.05 1.76
CA ALA A 15 26.72 -11.10 0.88
C ALA A 15 25.64 -11.71 -0.03
N LYS A 16 24.35 -11.49 0.29
CA LYS A 16 23.21 -12.20 -0.31
C LYS A 16 23.37 -13.71 -0.19
N ASP A 17 23.85 -14.13 0.99
CA ASP A 17 24.15 -15.51 1.31
C ASP A 17 24.01 -15.73 2.82
N GLU A 18 23.11 -16.61 3.21
CA GLU A 18 22.87 -16.94 4.62
C GLU A 18 24.08 -17.64 5.26
N ALA A 19 24.88 -18.39 4.48
CA ALA A 19 26.06 -19.10 4.99
C ALA A 19 27.14 -18.12 5.46
N ALA A 20 27.31 -17.00 4.74
CA ALA A 20 28.19 -15.92 5.17
C ALA A 20 27.78 -15.33 6.54
N GLY A 21 26.48 -15.24 6.81
CA GLY A 21 25.97 -14.81 8.11
C GLY A 21 26.25 -15.82 9.23
N VAL A 22 26.02 -17.10 8.96
CA VAL A 22 26.33 -18.19 9.91
C VAL A 22 27.83 -18.24 10.23
N ALA A 23 28.70 -18.08 9.23
CA ALA A 23 30.14 -18.01 9.43
C ALA A 23 30.54 -16.81 10.31
N ALA A 24 29.96 -15.64 10.04
CA ALA A 24 30.21 -14.42 10.83
C ALA A 24 29.74 -14.55 12.30
N ALA A 25 28.71 -15.37 12.57
CA ALA A 25 28.30 -15.69 13.93
C ALA A 25 29.34 -16.54 14.69
N GLY A 26 30.06 -17.43 13.97
CA GLY A 26 31.07 -18.32 14.54
C GLY A 26 32.43 -17.66 14.78
N GLU A 27 32.83 -16.69 13.96
CA GLU A 27 34.18 -16.09 13.99
C GLU A 27 34.41 -15.06 15.12
N LYS A 28 33.35 -14.56 15.77
CA LYS A 28 33.48 -13.56 16.87
C LYS A 28 32.53 -13.87 18.04
N GLY A 29 33.02 -14.68 18.97
CA GLY A 29 32.71 -14.58 20.39
C GLY A 29 31.33 -15.07 20.83
N ARG A 30 31.24 -16.37 21.13
CA ARG A 30 30.32 -16.88 22.17
C ARG A 30 30.74 -16.44 23.60
N GLY A 31 31.75 -15.58 23.75
CA GLY A 31 32.51 -15.44 25.01
C GLY A 31 32.88 -14.03 25.50
N GLU A 32 32.36 -12.91 24.97
CA GLU A 32 32.79 -11.58 25.47
C GLU A 32 31.72 -10.53 25.79
N GLU A 33 30.41 -10.81 25.68
CA GLU A 33 29.40 -9.94 26.29
C GLU A 33 28.43 -10.80 27.07
N GLY A 34 28.28 -10.49 28.36
CA GLY A 34 27.44 -11.24 29.29
C GLY A 34 26.07 -11.54 28.71
N GLU A 35 25.51 -12.68 29.11
CA GLU A 35 24.16 -13.14 28.78
C GLU A 35 23.16 -11.98 28.96
N VAL A 36 22.95 -11.19 27.91
CA VAL A 36 21.78 -10.34 27.83
C VAL A 36 20.67 -11.34 27.71
N GLU A 37 19.96 -11.61 28.81
CA GLU A 37 18.82 -12.51 28.87
C GLU A 37 17.93 -12.23 27.65
N ALA A 38 18.05 -13.10 26.64
CA ALA A 38 17.40 -12.93 25.35
C ALA A 38 15.88 -13.02 25.48
N GLU A 39 15.38 -13.39 26.66
CA GLU A 39 13.98 -13.55 26.99
C GLU A 39 13.20 -12.23 27.04
N ALA A 40 13.83 -11.08 27.35
CA ALA A 40 13.10 -9.85 27.66
C ALA A 40 12.97 -8.81 26.52
N VAL A 41 13.73 -8.90 25.43
CA VAL A 41 13.82 -7.78 24.45
C VAL A 41 13.23 -8.14 23.08
N THR A 42 12.18 -7.43 22.66
CA THR A 42 11.62 -7.47 21.31
C THR A 42 12.60 -6.81 20.31
N PRO A 43 13.20 -7.55 19.36
CA PRO A 43 14.13 -6.97 18.40
C PRO A 43 13.38 -6.15 17.33
N VAL A 44 13.83 -4.91 17.11
CA VAL A 44 13.31 -4.02 16.07
C VAL A 44 14.34 -3.85 14.96
N VAL A 45 13.91 -4.02 13.71
CA VAL A 45 14.66 -3.68 12.50
C VAL A 45 13.98 -2.51 11.80
N VAL A 46 14.76 -1.54 11.34
CA VAL A 46 14.23 -0.31 10.73
C VAL A 46 14.66 -0.22 9.27
N PHE A 47 13.69 -0.14 8.36
CA PHE A 47 13.92 0.25 6.98
C PHE A 47 13.75 1.76 6.82
N VAL A 48 14.71 2.43 6.21
CA VAL A 48 14.65 3.88 5.95
C VAL A 48 14.72 4.14 4.46
N ASN A 49 13.70 4.80 3.92
CA ASN A 49 13.75 5.33 2.56
C ASN A 49 14.32 6.74 2.58
N SER A 50 15.61 6.87 2.28
CA SER A 50 16.33 8.15 2.24
C SER A 50 15.78 9.17 1.24
N ARG A 51 14.98 8.72 0.25
CA ARG A 51 14.37 9.57 -0.78
C ARG A 51 12.97 10.08 -0.39
N SER A 52 12.36 9.54 0.66
CA SER A 52 11.03 9.95 1.12
C SER A 52 11.08 11.27 1.91
N GLY A 53 9.98 12.04 1.89
CA GLY A 53 9.74 13.12 2.86
C GLY A 53 10.73 14.26 2.86
N GLY A 54 10.83 15.02 1.77
CA GLY A 54 11.74 16.18 1.73
C GLY A 54 13.22 15.82 1.83
N ARG A 55 13.58 14.53 1.70
CA ARG A 55 14.93 13.98 1.85
C ARG A 55 15.48 14.07 3.28
N HIS A 56 14.61 13.99 4.30
CA HIS A 56 15.03 13.93 5.71
C HIS A 56 15.51 12.55 6.18
N GLY A 57 15.48 11.52 5.33
CA GLY A 57 15.89 10.17 5.71
C GLY A 57 17.34 10.03 6.20
N PRO A 58 18.35 10.72 5.64
CA PRO A 58 19.71 10.71 6.19
C PRO A 58 19.79 11.26 7.61
N GLU A 59 19.07 12.35 7.91
CA GLU A 59 19.03 12.91 9.27
C GLU A 59 18.37 11.94 10.25
N LEU A 60 17.25 11.32 9.84
CA LEU A 60 16.59 10.29 10.66
C LEU A 60 17.52 9.10 10.92
N LYS A 61 18.28 8.67 9.92
CA LYS A 61 19.23 7.56 10.04
C LYS A 61 20.30 7.84 11.09
N VAL A 62 20.88 9.05 11.11
CA VAL A 62 21.83 9.46 12.16
C VAL A 62 21.21 9.34 13.54
N ARG A 63 19.99 9.86 13.73
CA ARG A 63 19.29 9.78 15.03
C ARG A 63 18.89 8.35 15.42
N LEU A 64 18.63 7.48 14.45
CA LEU A 64 18.40 6.07 14.71
C LEU A 64 19.67 5.39 15.20
N HIS A 65 20.83 5.70 14.60
CA HIS A 65 22.13 5.15 15.01
C HIS A 65 22.56 5.60 16.42
N GLU A 66 22.04 6.72 16.93
CA GLU A 66 22.24 7.14 18.32
C GLU A 66 21.48 6.26 19.34
N LEU A 67 20.45 5.52 18.90
CA LEU A 67 19.53 4.78 19.79
C LEU A 67 19.51 3.27 19.55
N ILE A 68 19.76 2.84 18.31
CA ILE A 68 19.84 1.44 17.90
C ILE A 68 21.07 1.23 17.02
N ASN A 69 21.53 -0.01 16.99
CA ASN A 69 22.78 -0.35 16.33
C ASN A 69 22.70 -0.22 14.80
N GLU A 70 23.84 0.05 14.17
CA GLU A 70 23.91 0.26 12.73
C GLU A 70 23.43 -0.94 11.92
N GLU A 71 23.68 -2.15 12.39
CA GLU A 71 23.27 -3.39 11.73
C GLU A 71 21.75 -3.62 11.72
N GLN A 72 20.98 -2.83 12.49
CA GLN A 72 19.52 -2.93 12.57
C GLN A 72 18.81 -1.89 11.69
N VAL A 73 19.54 -0.99 11.02
CA VAL A 73 18.97 0.09 10.20
C VAL A 73 19.40 -0.08 8.74
N PHE A 74 18.44 -0.44 7.89
CA PHE A 74 18.66 -0.70 6.47
C PHE A 74 18.15 0.46 5.61
N ASP A 75 19.04 1.05 4.82
CA ASP A 75 18.65 2.05 3.82
C ASP A 75 18.10 1.35 2.57
N LEU A 76 16.84 1.64 2.24
CA LEU A 76 16.14 1.01 1.11
C LEU A 76 16.70 1.39 -0.27
N SER A 77 17.54 2.43 -0.35
CA SER A 77 18.30 2.75 -1.55
C SER A 77 19.51 1.82 -1.77
N VAL A 78 19.95 1.11 -0.73
CA VAL A 78 21.11 0.21 -0.75
C VAL A 78 20.68 -1.25 -0.64
N VAL A 79 19.75 -1.55 0.28
CA VAL A 79 19.28 -2.90 0.58
C VAL A 79 17.81 -3.03 0.23
N LYS A 80 17.46 -3.99 -0.62
CA LYS A 80 16.05 -4.27 -0.94
C LYS A 80 15.39 -5.00 0.25
N PRO A 81 14.10 -4.76 0.55
CA PRO A 81 13.38 -5.51 1.58
C PRO A 81 13.44 -7.03 1.36
N SER A 82 13.35 -7.47 0.09
CA SER A 82 13.50 -8.88 -0.30
C SER A 82 14.85 -9.48 0.10
N ASP A 83 15.94 -8.70 0.03
CA ASP A 83 17.27 -9.19 0.41
C ASP A 83 17.34 -9.44 1.93
N PHE A 84 16.73 -8.56 2.73
CA PHE A 84 16.61 -8.78 4.18
C PHE A 84 15.72 -9.98 4.52
N ILE A 85 14.59 -10.13 3.84
CA ILE A 85 13.63 -11.22 4.11
C ILE A 85 14.21 -12.58 3.73
N ASN A 86 14.90 -12.66 2.59
CA ASN A 86 15.54 -13.91 2.17
C ASN A 86 16.75 -14.21 3.06
N TYR A 87 17.75 -13.33 3.06
CA TYR A 87 19.05 -13.63 3.67
C TYR A 87 19.14 -13.27 5.15
N GLY A 88 18.52 -12.17 5.56
CA GLY A 88 18.55 -11.72 6.97
C GLY A 88 17.72 -12.62 7.88
N LEU A 89 16.44 -12.85 7.54
CA LEU A 89 15.61 -13.79 8.28
C LEU A 89 16.07 -15.25 8.08
N GLY A 90 16.52 -15.60 6.88
CA GLY A 90 17.06 -16.94 6.59
C GLY A 90 18.31 -17.26 7.40
N CYS A 91 19.16 -16.27 7.66
CA CYS A 91 20.30 -16.44 8.56
C CYS A 91 19.84 -16.76 10.00
N LEU A 92 18.84 -16.05 10.53
CA LEU A 92 18.29 -16.35 11.87
C LEU A 92 17.63 -17.73 11.93
N GLU A 93 16.94 -18.13 10.86
CA GLU A 93 16.32 -19.46 10.73
C GLU A 93 17.39 -20.56 10.73
N LYS A 94 18.46 -20.42 9.92
CA LYS A 94 19.58 -21.37 9.90
C LYS A 94 20.31 -21.47 11.23
N LEU A 95 20.54 -20.35 11.92
CA LEU A 95 21.13 -20.36 13.25
C LEU A 95 20.22 -21.10 14.24
N ALA A 96 18.90 -20.88 14.17
CA ALA A 96 17.93 -21.60 14.99
C ALA A 96 17.91 -23.12 14.70
N GLU A 97 18.03 -23.52 13.43
CA GLU A 97 18.16 -24.93 13.02
C GLU A 97 19.44 -25.59 13.56
N GLN A 98 20.51 -24.81 13.74
CA GLN A 98 21.77 -25.25 14.35
C GLN A 98 21.73 -25.28 15.89
N GLY A 99 20.57 -25.03 16.49
CA GLY A 99 20.36 -25.08 17.95
C GLY A 99 20.59 -23.76 18.68
N ASP A 100 20.61 -22.62 17.98
CA ASP A 100 20.64 -21.31 18.63
C ASP A 100 19.23 -20.86 19.10
N ASP A 101 18.93 -21.12 20.37
CA ASP A 101 17.66 -20.74 21.00
C ASP A 101 17.44 -19.21 21.05
N CYS A 102 18.52 -18.43 21.09
CA CYS A 102 18.45 -16.98 21.00
C CYS A 102 18.02 -16.56 19.60
N ALA A 103 18.62 -17.09 18.53
CA ALA A 103 18.21 -16.83 17.15
C ALA A 103 16.75 -17.22 16.91
N LYS A 104 16.31 -18.37 17.46
CA LYS A 104 14.91 -18.81 17.42
C LYS A 104 13.97 -17.81 18.09
N THR A 105 14.33 -17.32 19.28
CA THR A 105 13.54 -16.33 20.02
C THR A 105 13.50 -14.98 19.29
N LEU A 106 14.64 -14.54 18.74
CA LEU A 106 14.74 -13.33 17.94
C LEU A 106 13.83 -13.42 16.71
N ARG A 107 13.91 -14.52 15.95
CA ARG A 107 13.09 -14.76 14.75
C ARG A 107 11.59 -14.72 15.06
N LYS A 108 11.19 -15.21 16.24
CA LYS A 108 9.81 -15.23 16.71
C LYS A 108 9.30 -13.86 17.17
N LYS A 109 10.15 -13.05 17.82
CA LYS A 109 9.77 -11.76 18.41
C LYS A 109 10.08 -10.55 17.51
N LEU A 110 10.75 -10.74 16.37
CA LEU A 110 11.20 -9.65 15.50
C LEU A 110 10.04 -8.80 14.99
N ARG A 111 10.25 -7.48 15.01
CA ARG A 111 9.33 -6.48 14.50
C ARG A 111 10.06 -5.55 13.53
N ILE A 112 9.33 -5.06 12.54
CA ILE A 112 9.87 -4.16 11.51
C ILE A 112 9.26 -2.77 11.68
N VAL A 113 10.06 -1.73 11.45
CA VAL A 113 9.59 -0.35 11.32
C VAL A 113 10.00 0.18 9.96
N VAL A 114 9.06 0.77 9.22
CA VAL A 114 9.34 1.37 7.92
C VAL A 114 9.23 2.88 8.03
N ALA A 115 10.34 3.58 7.79
CA ALA A 115 10.40 5.03 7.68
C ALA A 115 10.29 5.45 6.21
N GLY A 116 9.09 5.89 5.82
CA GLY A 116 8.74 6.18 4.42
C GLY A 116 7.32 6.73 4.26
N GLY A 117 6.89 6.86 3.01
CA GLY A 117 5.47 7.08 2.68
C GLY A 117 4.73 5.77 2.39
N ASP A 118 3.44 5.87 2.06
CA ASP A 118 2.55 4.69 1.87
C ASP A 118 3.12 3.66 0.87
N GLY A 119 3.62 4.10 -0.29
CA GLY A 119 4.24 3.18 -1.26
C GLY A 119 5.51 2.46 -0.76
N THR A 120 6.27 3.08 0.15
CA THR A 120 7.43 2.41 0.78
C THR A 120 6.97 1.33 1.75
N VAL A 121 5.92 1.60 2.52
CA VAL A 121 5.31 0.61 3.42
C VAL A 121 4.74 -0.55 2.60
N GLY A 122 3.97 -0.27 1.55
CA GLY A 122 3.42 -1.28 0.65
C GLY A 122 4.48 -2.16 -0.02
N TRP A 123 5.64 -1.59 -0.37
CA TRP A 123 6.77 -2.38 -0.89
C TRP A 123 7.29 -3.40 0.13
N VAL A 124 7.50 -2.98 1.38
CA VAL A 124 7.96 -3.88 2.45
C VAL A 124 6.92 -4.96 2.76
N LEU A 125 5.64 -4.59 2.89
CA LEU A 125 4.53 -5.54 3.11
C LEU A 125 4.42 -6.57 1.98
N GLY A 126 4.62 -6.12 0.73
CA GLY A 126 4.57 -6.98 -0.44
C GLY A 126 5.64 -8.06 -0.42
N CYS A 127 6.87 -7.73 0.01
CA CYS A 127 7.92 -8.72 0.18
C CYS A 127 7.67 -9.62 1.40
N LEU A 128 7.08 -9.09 2.48
CA LEU A 128 6.73 -9.84 3.68
C LEU A 128 5.68 -10.93 3.40
N THR A 129 4.81 -10.70 2.42
CA THR A 129 3.82 -11.68 1.95
C THR A 129 4.46 -12.94 1.38
N ASP A 130 5.68 -12.85 0.83
CA ASP A 130 6.39 -14.02 0.29
C ASP A 130 6.74 -15.04 1.39
N LEU A 131 6.85 -14.62 2.65
CA LEU A 131 7.04 -15.54 3.77
C LEU A 131 5.87 -16.52 3.92
N TYR A 132 4.64 -16.07 3.70
CA TYR A 132 3.46 -16.97 3.72
C TYR A 132 3.51 -17.96 2.55
N ARG A 133 3.90 -17.50 1.35
CA ARG A 133 4.00 -18.37 0.16
C ARG A 133 5.07 -19.44 0.30
N LEU A 134 6.15 -19.12 1.02
CA LEU A 134 7.26 -20.03 1.28
C LEU A 134 7.09 -20.82 2.59
N SER A 135 5.97 -20.68 3.29
CA SER A 135 5.72 -21.30 4.61
C SER A 135 6.80 -20.98 5.66
N ARG A 136 7.34 -19.75 5.63
CA ARG A 136 8.41 -19.25 6.52
C ARG A 136 7.86 -18.34 7.63
N GLU A 137 7.06 -18.92 8.52
CA GLU A 137 6.44 -18.19 9.62
C GLU A 137 7.35 -18.08 10.86
N PRO A 138 7.14 -17.07 11.75
CA PRO A 138 6.11 -16.04 11.71
C PRO A 138 6.44 -14.85 10.79
N VAL A 139 5.43 -14.11 10.33
CA VAL A 139 5.66 -12.86 9.59
C VAL A 139 5.86 -11.70 10.58
N PRO A 140 6.95 -10.93 10.51
CA PRO A 140 7.16 -9.81 11.43
C PRO A 140 6.10 -8.71 11.26
N PRO A 141 5.46 -8.21 12.35
CA PRO A 141 4.53 -7.10 12.25
C PRO A 141 5.28 -5.79 11.93
N THR A 142 4.61 -4.90 11.21
CA THR A 142 5.19 -3.67 10.66
C THR A 142 4.61 -2.40 11.29
N GLY A 143 5.47 -1.57 11.86
CA GLY A 143 5.18 -0.21 12.30
C GLY A 143 5.66 0.84 11.30
N ILE A 144 5.20 2.09 11.41
CA ILE A 144 5.46 3.13 10.41
C ILE A 144 6.04 4.40 11.06
N ILE A 145 7.12 4.93 10.48
CA ILE A 145 7.56 6.31 10.70
C ILE A 145 7.11 7.13 9.47
N PRO A 146 6.10 8.02 9.60
CA PRO A 146 5.48 8.69 8.46
C PRO A 146 6.38 9.79 7.90
N LEU A 147 7.05 9.48 6.79
CA LEU A 147 7.88 10.43 6.04
C LEU A 147 7.19 10.90 4.75
N GLY A 148 6.10 10.29 4.30
CA GLY A 148 5.40 10.69 3.08
C GLY A 148 4.57 11.98 3.20
N THR A 149 3.79 12.28 2.17
CA THR A 149 2.87 13.45 2.13
C THR A 149 1.47 13.13 2.65
N GLY A 150 0.91 11.98 2.26
CA GLY A 150 -0.41 11.49 2.68
C GLY A 150 -0.34 10.75 4.00
N ASN A 151 0.42 9.64 4.01
CA ASN A 151 0.66 8.75 5.14
C ASN A 151 -0.64 8.16 5.70
N ASP A 152 -1.55 7.78 4.80
CA ASP A 152 -2.85 7.23 5.15
C ASP A 152 -2.72 5.90 5.90
N LEU A 153 -1.74 5.04 5.55
CA LEU A 153 -1.44 3.84 6.33
C LEU A 153 -0.97 4.19 7.74
N ALA A 154 -0.05 5.15 7.88
CA ALA A 154 0.44 5.56 9.19
C ALA A 154 -0.68 6.15 10.07
N ARG A 155 -1.58 6.92 9.47
CA ARG A 155 -2.77 7.46 10.17
C ARG A 155 -3.69 6.34 10.60
N SER A 156 -3.97 5.41 9.70
CA SER A 156 -4.86 4.27 9.94
C SER A 156 -4.44 3.44 11.15
N PHE A 157 -3.13 3.27 11.31
CA PHE A 157 -2.56 2.47 12.39
C PHE A 157 -1.98 3.32 13.53
N GLY A 158 -2.46 4.55 13.76
CA GLY A 158 -2.10 5.33 14.96
C GLY A 158 -0.65 5.82 15.04
N TRP A 159 0.07 5.86 13.93
CA TRP A 159 1.45 6.40 13.83
C TRP A 159 1.49 7.90 13.47
N GLY A 160 0.33 8.47 13.14
CA GLY A 160 0.16 9.88 12.84
C GLY A 160 0.51 10.23 11.39
N GLY A 161 0.33 11.51 11.05
CA GLY A 161 0.46 11.99 9.68
C GLY A 161 1.84 12.45 9.25
N SER A 162 2.74 12.69 10.20
CA SER A 162 4.07 13.26 9.95
C SER A 162 4.98 13.00 11.14
N PHE A 163 6.25 12.74 10.87
CA PHE A 163 7.24 12.56 11.92
C PHE A 163 7.72 13.91 12.50
N PRO A 164 7.68 14.13 13.84
CA PRO A 164 8.07 15.40 14.44
C PRO A 164 9.60 15.51 14.58
N PHE A 165 10.28 15.90 13.50
CA PHE A 165 11.75 16.07 13.47
C PHE A 165 12.28 17.06 14.52
N GLY A 166 11.49 18.03 14.96
CA GLY A 166 11.88 18.98 16.01
C GLY A 166 12.08 18.35 17.40
N TRP A 167 11.59 17.12 17.63
CA TRP A 167 11.64 16.47 18.93
C TRP A 167 12.69 15.36 18.93
N ARG A 168 13.80 15.56 19.65
CA ARG A 168 14.88 14.57 19.75
C ARG A 168 14.38 13.22 20.32
N SER A 169 13.43 13.27 21.25
CA SER A 169 12.83 12.08 21.85
C SER A 169 11.84 11.35 20.93
N ALA A 170 11.48 11.89 19.76
CA ALA A 170 10.51 11.28 18.85
C ALA A 170 10.98 9.90 18.38
N VAL A 171 12.23 9.76 17.96
CA VAL A 171 12.78 8.48 17.49
C VAL A 171 12.68 7.42 18.58
N LYS A 172 13.08 7.76 19.81
CA LYS A 172 12.96 6.88 20.98
C LYS A 172 11.52 6.46 21.25
N ARG A 173 10.55 7.39 21.17
CA ARG A 173 9.13 7.09 21.34
C ARG A 173 8.62 6.13 20.26
N TYR A 174 8.94 6.36 18.99
CA TYR A 174 8.53 5.48 17.90
C TYR A 174 9.14 4.08 18.03
N LEU A 175 10.42 3.96 18.40
CA LEU A 175 11.07 2.67 18.62
C LEU A 175 10.49 1.91 19.83
N SER A 176 10.29 2.59 20.96
CA SER A 176 9.67 2.00 22.15
C SER A 176 8.25 1.50 21.85
N LYS A 177 7.48 2.30 21.11
CA LYS A 177 6.14 1.97 20.66
C LYS A 177 6.17 0.77 19.72
N ALA A 178 7.07 0.73 18.74
CA ALA A 178 7.22 -0.40 17.84
C ALA A 178 7.54 -1.71 18.59
N ALA A 179 8.37 -1.64 19.62
CA ALA A 179 8.76 -2.81 20.41
C ALA A 179 7.64 -3.38 21.28
N THR A 180 6.70 -2.55 21.74
CA THR A 180 5.74 -2.90 22.82
C THR A 180 4.27 -2.89 22.41
N ALA A 181 3.88 -2.10 21.41
CA ALA A 181 2.49 -1.91 21.06
C ALA A 181 1.83 -3.19 20.49
N PRO A 182 0.50 -3.35 20.61
CA PRO A 182 -0.20 -4.52 20.11
C PRO A 182 -0.14 -4.59 18.57
N THR A 183 -0.40 -5.78 18.04
CA THR A 183 -0.48 -6.02 16.60
C THR A 183 -1.93 -6.01 16.13
N CYS A 184 -2.17 -5.54 14.92
CA CYS A 184 -3.45 -5.59 14.22
C CYS A 184 -3.27 -6.12 12.80
N ARG A 185 -4.38 -6.36 12.11
CA ARG A 185 -4.38 -6.91 10.75
C ARG A 185 -4.74 -5.82 9.75
N LEU A 186 -4.28 -6.02 8.53
CA LEU A 186 -4.59 -5.20 7.37
C LEU A 186 -4.87 -6.13 6.20
N ASP A 187 -6.07 -6.07 5.67
CA ASP A 187 -6.41 -6.72 4.42
C ASP A 187 -5.63 -6.13 3.27
N SER A 188 -5.23 -7.01 2.36
CA SER A 188 -4.44 -6.67 1.19
C SER A 188 -5.20 -7.13 -0.03
N TRP A 189 -5.22 -6.32 -1.08
CA TRP A 189 -6.12 -6.52 -2.20
C TRP A 189 -5.35 -6.63 -3.50
N GLN A 190 -5.59 -7.72 -4.22
CA GLN A 190 -4.93 -8.00 -5.47
C GLN A 190 -5.76 -7.49 -6.63
N ALA A 191 -5.20 -6.58 -7.42
CA ALA A 191 -5.77 -6.13 -8.67
C ALA A 191 -5.14 -6.90 -9.84
N VAL A 192 -5.99 -7.48 -10.69
CA VAL A 192 -5.62 -8.16 -11.93
C VAL A 192 -6.25 -7.40 -13.08
N VAL A 193 -5.40 -6.80 -13.93
CA VAL A 193 -5.81 -6.06 -15.13
C VAL A 193 -5.62 -6.97 -16.33
N MET A 194 -6.71 -7.25 -17.03
CA MET A 194 -6.75 -8.07 -18.23
C MET A 194 -7.23 -7.20 -19.37
N MET A 195 -6.40 -7.04 -20.38
CA MET A 195 -6.72 -6.23 -21.54
C MET A 195 -6.35 -6.96 -22.82
N PRO A 196 -6.97 -6.62 -23.96
CA PRO A 196 -6.53 -7.12 -25.26
C PRO A 196 -5.10 -6.70 -25.56
N ASP A 197 -4.52 -7.30 -26.61
CA ASP A 197 -3.13 -7.07 -27.01
C ASP A 197 -2.77 -5.56 -27.07
N GLY A 198 -1.67 -5.22 -26.41
CA GLY A 198 -1.29 -3.85 -26.10
C GLY A 198 -0.40 -3.75 -24.87
N GLU A 199 0.12 -2.56 -24.60
CA GLU A 199 1.01 -2.32 -23.47
C GLU A 199 0.63 -1.05 -22.70
N ILE A 200 0.67 -1.14 -21.37
CA ILE A 200 0.63 0.02 -20.48
C ILE A 200 2.03 0.65 -20.48
N LYS A 201 2.17 1.79 -21.16
CA LYS A 201 3.47 2.47 -21.36
C LYS A 201 4.17 2.88 -20.05
N GLU A 202 3.40 3.34 -19.08
CA GLU A 202 3.88 3.82 -17.77
C GLU A 202 3.23 2.95 -16.70
N LEU A 203 3.79 1.77 -16.48
CA LEU A 203 3.29 0.82 -15.49
C LEU A 203 3.68 1.30 -14.07
N PRO A 204 2.74 1.35 -13.11
CA PRO A 204 3.08 1.65 -11.73
C PRO A 204 3.93 0.52 -11.14
N TYR A 205 4.78 0.82 -10.17
CA TYR A 205 5.70 -0.15 -9.56
C TYR A 205 4.96 -1.29 -8.88
N ALA A 206 3.76 -1.00 -8.35
CA ALA A 206 2.91 -1.98 -7.70
C ALA A 206 2.24 -2.96 -8.70
N LEU A 207 2.19 -2.67 -10.01
CA LEU A 207 1.74 -3.60 -11.04
C LEU A 207 2.93 -4.23 -11.77
N LYS A 208 2.85 -5.54 -12.03
CA LYS A 208 3.82 -6.28 -12.83
C LYS A 208 3.11 -6.97 -13.97
N LYS A 209 3.76 -7.04 -15.13
CA LYS A 209 3.28 -7.87 -16.24
C LYS A 209 3.39 -9.34 -15.85
N THR A 210 2.35 -10.10 -16.14
CA THR A 210 2.23 -11.52 -15.78
C THR A 210 1.77 -12.30 -17.00
N GLU A 211 2.17 -13.58 -17.08
CA GLU A 211 1.74 -14.45 -18.17
C GLU A 211 0.23 -14.69 -18.11
N PRO A 212 -0.47 -14.71 -19.25
CA PRO A 212 -1.93 -14.91 -19.27
C PRO A 212 -2.41 -16.19 -18.58
N ALA A 213 -1.57 -17.24 -18.56
CA ALA A 213 -1.85 -18.51 -17.86
C ALA A 213 -2.05 -18.33 -16.35
N ASP A 214 -1.22 -17.50 -15.70
CA ASP A 214 -1.33 -17.24 -14.26
C ASP A 214 -2.55 -16.36 -13.91
N CYS A 215 -3.14 -15.71 -14.92
CA CYS A 215 -4.38 -14.94 -14.79
C CYS A 215 -5.62 -15.79 -15.13
N LEU A 216 -5.47 -16.86 -15.91
CA LEU A 216 -6.52 -17.81 -16.29
C LEU A 216 -7.06 -18.59 -15.09
N GLU A 217 -6.22 -18.96 -14.12
CA GLU A 217 -6.66 -19.66 -12.90
C GLU A 217 -7.69 -18.83 -12.11
N LEU A 218 -7.43 -17.53 -11.93
CA LEU A 218 -8.37 -16.59 -11.31
C LEU A 218 -9.65 -16.38 -12.15
N CYS A 219 -9.54 -16.43 -13.48
CA CYS A 219 -10.66 -16.25 -14.39
C CYS A 219 -11.59 -17.46 -14.46
N GLN A 220 -11.06 -18.67 -14.41
CA GLN A 220 -11.82 -19.92 -14.44
C GLN A 220 -12.67 -20.09 -13.17
N GLU A 221 -12.16 -19.68 -12.00
CA GLU A 221 -12.93 -19.64 -10.76
C GLU A 221 -14.05 -18.57 -10.79
N ASN A 222 -13.89 -17.51 -11.59
CA ASN A 222 -14.80 -16.35 -11.62
C ASN A 222 -15.70 -16.24 -12.87
N GLY A 223 -15.59 -17.18 -13.81
CA GLY A 223 -16.39 -17.22 -15.05
C GLY A 223 -16.08 -16.10 -16.05
N THR A 224 -14.85 -15.57 -16.05
CA THR A 224 -14.42 -14.50 -16.97
C THR A 224 -13.69 -15.11 -18.18
N GLU A 225 -14.19 -14.91 -19.40
CA GLU A 225 -13.51 -15.37 -20.63
C GLU A 225 -12.37 -14.41 -21.02
N LEU A 226 -11.17 -14.95 -21.21
CA LEU A 226 -9.99 -14.20 -21.64
C LEU A 226 -9.87 -14.19 -23.18
N PRO A 227 -9.54 -13.05 -23.81
CA PRO A 227 -9.21 -13.01 -25.23
C PRO A 227 -7.98 -13.89 -25.55
N GLU A 228 -7.96 -14.53 -26.73
CA GLU A 228 -6.84 -15.40 -27.18
C GLU A 228 -5.46 -14.72 -27.19
N LYS A 229 -5.42 -13.38 -27.28
CA LYS A 229 -4.22 -12.55 -27.14
C LYS A 229 -4.49 -11.44 -26.12
N ALA A 230 -4.31 -11.77 -24.83
CA ALA A 230 -4.49 -10.83 -23.73
C ALA A 230 -3.16 -10.43 -23.11
N SER A 231 -3.02 -9.16 -22.74
CA SER A 231 -1.99 -8.72 -21.80
C SER A 231 -2.55 -8.69 -20.39
N CYS A 232 -1.84 -9.33 -19.46
CA CYS A 232 -2.22 -9.38 -18.06
C CYS A 232 -1.22 -8.66 -17.17
N TYR A 233 -1.73 -7.92 -16.19
CA TYR A 233 -0.95 -7.27 -15.15
C TYR A 233 -1.53 -7.56 -13.78
N LYS A 234 -0.65 -7.75 -12.80
CA LYS A 234 -1.01 -8.13 -11.44
C LYS A 234 -0.30 -7.25 -10.42
N GLY A 235 -1.03 -6.81 -9.41
CA GLY A 235 -0.49 -5.98 -8.33
C GLY A 235 -1.27 -6.12 -7.05
N VAL A 236 -0.70 -5.63 -5.96
CA VAL A 236 -1.35 -5.61 -4.65
C VAL A 236 -1.38 -4.17 -4.15
N PHE A 237 -2.52 -3.78 -3.58
CA PHE A 237 -2.70 -2.50 -2.93
C PHE A 237 -3.24 -2.68 -1.52
N TYR A 238 -3.01 -1.68 -0.68
CA TYR A 238 -3.29 -1.68 0.74
C TYR A 238 -4.21 -0.53 1.16
N ASN A 239 -4.27 0.55 0.36
CA ASN A 239 -5.04 1.72 0.68
C ASN A 239 -6.26 1.87 -0.24
N TYR A 240 -6.03 2.18 -1.52
CA TYR A 240 -7.14 2.41 -2.45
C TYR A 240 -6.76 2.19 -3.91
N LEU A 241 -7.80 1.98 -4.72
CA LEU A 241 -7.76 2.07 -6.17
C LEU A 241 -8.81 3.08 -6.65
N SER A 242 -8.43 4.01 -7.53
CA SER A 242 -9.37 4.99 -8.09
C SER A 242 -9.35 4.99 -9.62
N ILE A 243 -10.51 5.25 -10.22
CA ILE A 243 -10.72 5.34 -11.67
C ILE A 243 -11.38 6.68 -11.98
N GLY A 244 -10.93 7.35 -13.04
CA GLY A 244 -11.54 8.57 -13.56
C GLY A 244 -10.78 9.84 -13.19
N MET A 245 -11.51 10.92 -12.89
CA MET A 245 -10.91 12.25 -12.75
C MET A 245 -9.87 12.35 -11.61
N ASP A 246 -10.06 11.64 -10.50
CA ASP A 246 -9.10 11.62 -9.37
C ASP A 246 -7.73 11.11 -9.82
N ALA A 247 -7.73 9.94 -10.46
CA ALA A 247 -6.55 9.34 -11.06
C ALA A 247 -5.93 10.23 -12.15
N GLN A 248 -6.74 10.99 -12.89
CA GLN A 248 -6.23 11.95 -13.89
C GLN A 248 -5.45 13.10 -13.24
N VAL A 249 -5.96 13.64 -12.13
CA VAL A 249 -5.25 14.67 -11.35
C VAL A 249 -3.96 14.11 -10.77
N ALA A 250 -4.03 12.90 -10.20
CA ALA A 250 -2.85 12.21 -9.69
C ALA A 250 -1.80 11.98 -10.79
N TYR A 251 -2.23 11.58 -11.99
CA TYR A 251 -1.35 11.41 -13.14
C TYR A 251 -0.64 12.72 -13.52
N GLY A 252 -1.37 13.83 -13.62
CA GLY A 252 -0.79 15.15 -13.91
C GLY A 252 0.21 15.61 -12.84
N PHE A 253 -0.11 15.37 -11.56
CA PHE A 253 0.79 15.66 -10.45
C PHE A 253 2.05 14.79 -10.46
N HIS A 254 1.91 13.49 -10.72
CA HIS A 254 3.04 12.57 -10.78
C HIS A 254 4.03 12.99 -11.87
N HIS A 255 3.54 13.30 -13.07
CA HIS A 255 4.37 13.75 -14.18
C HIS A 255 5.09 15.06 -13.86
N LEU A 256 4.41 16.03 -13.21
CA LEU A 256 5.08 17.26 -12.77
C LEU A 256 6.19 17.00 -11.74
N ARG A 257 5.96 16.06 -10.81
CA ARG A 257 6.97 15.69 -9.81
C ARG A 257 8.21 15.10 -10.47
N ASP A 258 8.03 14.33 -11.53
CA ASP A 258 9.13 13.73 -12.30
C ASP A 258 9.88 14.77 -13.15
N GLU A 259 9.16 15.68 -13.81
CA GLU A 259 9.75 16.73 -14.64
C GLU A 259 10.41 17.86 -13.82
N LYS A 260 9.77 18.26 -12.72
CA LYS A 260 10.14 19.44 -11.90
C LYS A 260 10.15 19.10 -10.40
N PRO A 261 11.07 18.23 -9.95
CA PRO A 261 11.12 17.78 -8.56
C PRO A 261 11.37 18.91 -7.54
N TYR A 262 11.90 20.05 -7.98
CA TYR A 262 12.12 21.23 -7.12
C TYR A 262 10.82 21.93 -6.69
N LEU A 263 9.73 21.80 -7.46
CA LEU A 263 8.43 22.35 -7.10
C LEU A 263 7.70 21.46 -6.07
N ALA A 264 7.97 20.15 -6.11
CA ALA A 264 7.34 19.14 -5.27
C ALA A 264 8.17 18.79 -4.01
N GLN A 265 8.83 19.80 -3.42
CA GLN A 265 9.64 19.62 -2.22
C GLN A 265 8.78 19.79 -0.96
N GLY A 266 8.28 18.66 -0.48
CA GLY A 266 7.68 18.54 0.84
C GLY A 266 6.14 18.47 0.86
N PRO A 267 5.56 18.04 1.98
CA PRO A 267 4.14 17.68 2.04
C PRO A 267 3.18 18.84 1.74
N VAL A 268 3.49 20.06 2.17
CA VAL A 268 2.64 21.24 1.97
C VAL A 268 2.62 21.65 0.50
N ALA A 269 3.79 21.76 -0.13
CA ALA A 269 3.91 22.09 -1.55
C ALA A 269 3.19 21.05 -2.41
N ASN A 270 3.38 19.76 -2.11
CA ASN A 270 2.70 18.67 -2.81
C ASN A 270 1.17 18.78 -2.75
N LYS A 271 0.62 19.09 -1.57
CA LYS A 271 -0.83 19.28 -1.39
C LYS A 271 -1.36 20.48 -2.17
N LEU A 272 -0.63 21.60 -2.17
CA LEU A 272 -1.01 22.81 -2.91
C LEU A 272 -0.98 22.57 -4.42
N ILE A 273 0.03 21.86 -4.93
CA ILE A 273 0.12 21.52 -6.35
C ILE A 273 -1.04 20.58 -6.73
N TYR A 274 -1.33 19.56 -5.93
CA TYR A 274 -2.45 18.66 -6.18
C TYR A 274 -3.79 19.41 -6.24
N ALA A 275 -4.01 20.35 -5.31
CA ALA A 275 -5.16 21.25 -5.34
C ALA A 275 -5.18 22.12 -6.61
N GLY A 276 -4.02 22.67 -7.02
CA GLY A 276 -3.87 23.44 -8.25
C GLY A 276 -4.20 22.65 -9.52
N TYR A 277 -3.77 21.38 -9.62
CA TYR A 277 -4.14 20.49 -10.74
C TYR A 277 -5.63 20.17 -10.76
N SER A 278 -6.23 19.99 -9.58
CA SER A 278 -7.68 19.80 -9.46
C SER A 278 -8.44 20.99 -10.06
N CYS A 279 -7.94 22.22 -9.86
CA CYS A 279 -8.49 23.44 -10.44
C CYS A 279 -8.28 23.56 -11.96
N THR A 280 -7.07 23.28 -12.45
CA THR A 280 -6.69 23.52 -13.86
C THR A 280 -7.15 22.43 -14.84
N GLN A 281 -7.39 21.19 -14.39
CA GLN A 281 -7.89 20.10 -15.24
C GLN A 281 -9.40 20.22 -15.58
N GLY A 282 -10.03 21.35 -15.25
CA GLY A 282 -11.43 21.64 -15.60
C GLY A 282 -12.46 20.88 -14.76
N TRP A 283 -12.06 20.31 -13.63
CA TRP A 283 -12.97 19.59 -12.72
C TRP A 283 -14.00 20.54 -12.09
N PHE A 284 -13.64 21.80 -11.84
CA PHE A 284 -14.55 22.82 -11.31
C PHE A 284 -15.40 23.51 -12.40
N CYS A 285 -14.96 23.47 -13.66
CA CYS A 285 -15.66 24.08 -14.80
C CYS A 285 -16.43 23.06 -15.65
N THR A 286 -16.57 21.81 -15.19
CA THR A 286 -17.28 20.77 -15.93
C THR A 286 -18.73 21.11 -16.30
N PRO A 287 -19.51 21.86 -15.48
CA PRO A 287 -20.84 22.33 -15.87
C PRO A 287 -20.86 23.24 -17.11
N CYS A 288 -19.75 23.93 -17.40
CA CYS A 288 -19.62 24.89 -18.49
C CYS A 288 -18.99 24.27 -19.76
N THR A 289 -18.69 22.97 -19.76
CA THR A 289 -18.16 22.28 -20.94
C THR A 289 -19.28 21.87 -21.91
N ALA A 290 -18.99 21.90 -23.21
CA ALA A 290 -19.96 21.58 -24.26
C ALA A 290 -20.48 20.12 -24.22
N SER A 291 -19.82 19.21 -23.48
CA SER A 291 -20.21 17.80 -23.38
C SER A 291 -20.06 17.19 -21.98
N PRO A 292 -20.83 17.64 -20.97
CA PRO A 292 -20.73 17.15 -19.59
C PRO A 292 -21.10 15.66 -19.45
N GLN A 293 -22.01 15.20 -20.31
CA GLN A 293 -22.53 13.82 -20.32
C GLN A 293 -21.49 12.81 -20.80
N LEU A 294 -20.54 13.21 -21.64
CA LEU A 294 -19.50 12.32 -22.17
C LEU A 294 -18.46 11.94 -21.11
N ARG A 295 -18.26 12.76 -20.08
CA ARG A 295 -17.29 12.53 -18.99
C ARG A 295 -17.78 11.67 -17.82
N GLY A 296 -19.03 11.18 -17.86
CA GLY A 296 -19.56 10.32 -16.81
C GLY A 296 -18.95 8.92 -16.88
N LEU A 297 -18.51 8.38 -15.74
CA LEU A 297 -17.90 7.04 -15.69
C LEU A 297 -18.87 5.95 -16.17
N LYS A 298 -20.18 6.16 -16.02
CA LYS A 298 -21.23 5.25 -16.49
C LYS A 298 -21.09 4.86 -17.97
N ASN A 299 -20.52 5.72 -18.81
CA ASN A 299 -20.38 5.45 -20.25
C ASN A 299 -19.24 4.47 -20.56
N ILE A 300 -18.24 4.40 -19.70
CA ILE A 300 -17.02 3.62 -19.94
C ILE A 300 -16.84 2.47 -18.96
N LEU A 301 -17.50 2.50 -17.80
CA LEU A 301 -17.26 1.61 -16.68
C LEU A 301 -18.56 0.92 -16.24
N ARG A 302 -18.54 -0.41 -16.22
CA ARG A 302 -19.54 -1.24 -15.54
C ARG A 302 -18.90 -1.84 -14.29
N LEU A 303 -19.64 -1.79 -13.18
CA LEU A 303 -19.23 -2.29 -11.88
C LEU A 303 -20.02 -3.54 -11.54
N TYR A 304 -19.31 -4.61 -11.22
CA TYR A 304 -19.86 -5.83 -10.65
C TYR A 304 -19.19 -6.09 -9.30
N ILE A 305 -19.96 -6.59 -8.33
CA ILE A 305 -19.46 -6.89 -6.99
C ILE A 305 -19.87 -8.30 -6.57
N LYS A 306 -19.08 -8.91 -5.67
CA LYS A 306 -19.54 -10.01 -4.83
C LYS A 306 -19.75 -9.50 -3.41
N LYS A 307 -20.88 -9.85 -2.81
CA LYS A 307 -21.15 -9.64 -1.39
C LYS A 307 -20.48 -10.74 -0.56
N VAL A 308 -20.36 -10.51 0.74
CA VAL A 308 -19.85 -11.54 1.68
C VAL A 308 -20.67 -12.82 1.53
N ASN A 309 -20.00 -13.96 1.45
CA ASN A 309 -20.61 -15.29 1.31
C ASN A 309 -21.47 -15.48 0.04
N CYS A 310 -21.28 -14.66 -0.99
CA CYS A 310 -21.95 -14.81 -2.28
C CYS A 310 -20.93 -15.13 -3.38
N SER A 311 -21.17 -16.18 -4.15
CA SER A 311 -20.33 -16.57 -5.28
C SER A 311 -20.67 -15.84 -6.57
N GLU A 312 -21.90 -15.32 -6.69
CA GLU A 312 -22.41 -14.67 -7.90
C GLU A 312 -22.03 -13.19 -7.98
N TRP A 313 -21.78 -12.74 -9.21
CA TRP A 313 -21.52 -11.34 -9.51
C TRP A 313 -22.83 -10.55 -9.64
N GLU A 314 -22.99 -9.51 -8.83
CA GLU A 314 -24.11 -8.56 -8.92
C GLU A 314 -23.67 -7.29 -9.64
N GLN A 315 -24.39 -6.88 -10.68
CA GLN A 315 -24.12 -5.61 -11.36
C GLN A 315 -24.67 -4.43 -10.55
N VAL A 316 -23.80 -3.49 -10.18
CA VAL A 316 -24.20 -2.26 -9.47
C VAL A 316 -24.30 -1.10 -10.46
N PRO A 317 -25.47 -0.43 -10.58
CA PRO A 317 -25.64 0.65 -11.53
C PRO A 317 -24.81 1.88 -11.12
N MET A 318 -23.93 2.32 -12.03
CA MET A 318 -23.13 3.52 -11.80
C MET A 318 -23.99 4.80 -11.90
N PRO A 319 -24.02 5.66 -10.86
CA PRO A 319 -24.77 6.90 -10.95
C PRO A 319 -24.19 7.83 -12.03
N SER A 320 -25.05 8.42 -12.87
CA SER A 320 -24.64 9.26 -14.01
C SER A 320 -23.85 10.52 -13.60
N SER A 321 -24.00 10.98 -12.35
CA SER A 321 -23.27 12.13 -11.81
C SER A 321 -21.82 11.82 -11.42
N VAL A 322 -21.43 10.54 -11.31
CA VAL A 322 -20.12 10.13 -10.83
C VAL A 322 -19.08 10.23 -11.95
N ARG A 323 -17.97 10.92 -11.66
CA ARG A 323 -16.85 11.15 -12.59
C ARG A 323 -15.53 10.58 -12.10
N SER A 324 -15.45 10.26 -10.81
CA SER A 324 -14.39 9.41 -10.28
C SER A 324 -14.96 8.40 -9.30
N LEU A 325 -14.50 7.16 -9.43
CA LEU A 325 -14.82 6.06 -8.53
C LEU A 325 -13.60 5.78 -7.66
N VAL A 326 -13.80 5.60 -6.37
CA VAL A 326 -12.75 5.18 -5.43
C VAL A 326 -13.20 3.91 -4.74
N VAL A 327 -12.31 2.93 -4.74
CA VAL A 327 -12.38 1.68 -3.98
C VAL A 327 -11.38 1.82 -2.84
N LEU A 328 -11.86 1.81 -1.61
CA LEU A 328 -11.07 2.14 -0.43
C LEU A 328 -11.06 0.94 0.53
N ASN A 329 -9.89 0.66 1.10
CA ASN A 329 -9.67 -0.38 2.11
C ASN A 329 -9.45 0.19 3.51
N LEU A 330 -8.95 1.43 3.62
CA LEU A 330 -8.71 2.08 4.91
C LEU A 330 -9.91 2.96 5.29
N TYR A 331 -10.08 3.24 6.57
CA TYR A 331 -11.12 4.18 7.02
C TYR A 331 -10.83 5.64 6.65
N ASN A 332 -9.61 5.94 6.17
CA ASN A 332 -9.21 7.28 5.74
C ASN A 332 -8.56 7.29 4.35
N TYR A 333 -8.62 8.44 3.69
CA TYR A 333 -8.18 8.67 2.33
C TYR A 333 -7.62 10.09 2.18
N GLY A 334 -6.61 10.28 1.34
CA GLY A 334 -6.22 11.61 0.87
C GLY A 334 -5.62 12.49 1.97
N SER A 335 -4.71 11.95 2.78
CA SER A 335 -4.10 12.58 3.96
C SER A 335 -4.98 12.59 5.22
N GLY A 336 -5.71 11.51 5.46
CA GLY A 336 -6.50 11.33 6.69
C GLY A 336 -7.93 11.87 6.63
N ARG A 337 -8.54 12.00 5.45
CA ARG A 337 -9.94 12.41 5.31
C ARG A 337 -10.87 11.22 5.35
N HIS A 338 -12.12 11.42 5.76
CA HIS A 338 -13.11 10.34 5.88
C HIS A 338 -14.27 10.47 4.88
N PRO A 339 -14.02 10.21 3.57
CA PRO A 339 -15.04 10.37 2.53
C PRO A 339 -16.21 9.39 2.69
N TRP A 340 -15.94 8.17 3.15
CA TRP A 340 -16.97 7.20 3.54
C TRP A 340 -17.73 7.69 4.78
N GLY A 341 -16.96 8.01 5.83
CA GLY A 341 -17.44 8.63 7.06
C GLY A 341 -18.20 7.70 7.99
N ASP A 342 -18.56 8.23 9.15
CA ASP A 342 -19.28 7.49 10.20
C ASP A 342 -20.78 7.49 9.90
N LEU A 343 -21.24 6.38 9.31
CA LEU A 343 -22.63 6.23 8.89
C LEU A 343 -23.50 5.86 10.10
N LYS A 344 -24.69 6.47 10.19
CA LYS A 344 -25.65 6.13 11.24
C LYS A 344 -26.12 4.68 11.10
N PRO A 345 -26.38 3.95 12.21
CA PRO A 345 -26.86 2.57 12.19
C PRO A 345 -28.06 2.36 11.24
N ASP A 346 -29.09 3.21 11.32
CA ASP A 346 -30.28 3.12 10.45
C ASP A 346 -29.94 3.24 8.95
N TYR A 347 -28.92 4.03 8.60
CA TYR A 347 -28.49 4.18 7.22
C TYR A 347 -27.70 2.97 6.74
N LEU A 348 -26.83 2.42 7.60
CA LEU A 348 -26.11 1.17 7.35
C LEU A 348 -27.09 0.04 7.08
N GLU A 349 -28.07 -0.16 7.96
CA GLU A 349 -29.11 -1.19 7.82
C GLU A 349 -29.91 -1.00 6.53
N LYS A 350 -30.40 0.22 6.27
CA LYS A 350 -31.15 0.54 5.04
C LYS A 350 -30.36 0.26 3.75
N LYS A 351 -29.04 0.41 3.79
CA LYS A 351 -28.16 0.18 2.63
C LYS A 351 -27.56 -1.23 2.59
N GLY A 352 -27.71 -2.02 3.65
CA GLY A 352 -27.00 -3.28 3.82
C GLY A 352 -25.49 -3.09 3.92
N PHE A 353 -25.04 -1.98 4.50
CA PHE A 353 -23.63 -1.70 4.76
C PHE A 353 -23.27 -2.08 6.19
N VAL A 354 -21.98 -2.31 6.42
CA VAL A 354 -21.37 -2.51 7.74
C VAL A 354 -20.37 -1.39 8.04
N GLU A 355 -19.94 -1.31 9.28
CA GLU A 355 -18.88 -0.39 9.68
C GLU A 355 -17.58 -0.75 8.94
N ALA A 356 -16.90 0.27 8.42
CA ALA A 356 -15.71 0.10 7.59
C ALA A 356 -14.49 -0.18 8.46
N HIS A 357 -13.83 -1.32 8.24
CA HIS A 357 -12.58 -1.67 8.90
C HIS A 357 -11.54 -2.12 7.88
N SER A 358 -10.26 -1.97 8.22
CA SER A 358 -9.18 -2.38 7.32
C SER A 358 -8.90 -3.88 7.31
N ASP A 359 -9.67 -4.69 8.06
CA ASP A 359 -9.49 -6.14 8.23
C ASP A 359 -10.81 -6.95 8.23
N ASP A 360 -11.90 -6.36 7.72
CA ASP A 360 -13.24 -6.97 7.67
C ASP A 360 -13.51 -7.83 6.41
N GLY A 361 -12.60 -7.82 5.44
CA GLY A 361 -12.75 -8.49 4.15
C GLY A 361 -13.62 -7.75 3.16
N LEU A 362 -13.83 -6.44 3.36
CA LEU A 362 -14.65 -5.59 2.50
C LEU A 362 -13.86 -4.40 1.96
N LEU A 363 -14.39 -3.85 0.87
CA LEU A 363 -13.94 -2.59 0.27
C LEU A 363 -15.11 -1.62 0.17
N GLU A 364 -14.88 -0.39 0.59
CA GLU A 364 -15.79 0.73 0.46
C GLU A 364 -15.72 1.34 -0.95
N ILE A 365 -16.85 1.36 -1.66
CA ILE A 365 -16.94 1.92 -3.01
C ILE A 365 -17.74 3.22 -2.96
N PHE A 366 -17.09 4.34 -3.24
CA PHE A 366 -17.75 5.65 -3.32
C PHE A 366 -17.40 6.43 -4.59
N GLY A 367 -18.27 7.38 -4.93
CA GLY A 367 -18.14 8.23 -6.11
C GLY A 367 -17.92 9.70 -5.77
N LEU A 368 -17.02 10.33 -6.52
CA LEU A 368 -16.86 11.77 -6.59
C LEU A 368 -17.52 12.31 -7.86
N LYS A 369 -18.29 13.40 -7.71
CA LYS A 369 -19.00 14.06 -8.81
C LYS A 369 -18.10 15.10 -9.47
N GLU A 370 -18.34 16.37 -9.16
CA GLU A 370 -17.58 17.51 -9.70
C GLU A 370 -16.61 18.10 -8.70
N GLY A 371 -15.79 19.07 -9.14
CA GLY A 371 -14.65 19.55 -8.37
C GLY A 371 -15.08 20.14 -7.03
N TRP A 372 -16.22 20.84 -7.04
CA TRP A 372 -16.86 21.37 -5.82
C TRP A 372 -17.28 20.27 -4.86
N HIS A 373 -17.98 19.24 -5.37
CA HIS A 373 -18.37 18.09 -4.56
C HIS A 373 -17.14 17.38 -3.99
N ALA A 374 -16.13 17.09 -4.81
CA ALA A 374 -14.89 16.47 -4.37
C ALA A 374 -14.19 17.34 -3.30
N SER A 375 -14.13 18.66 -3.49
CA SER A 375 -13.52 19.58 -2.53
C SER A 375 -14.25 19.61 -1.19
N PHE A 376 -15.58 19.63 -1.20
CA PHE A 376 -16.37 19.58 0.04
C PHE A 376 -16.23 18.24 0.76
N VAL A 377 -16.07 17.14 0.01
CA VAL A 377 -15.74 15.83 0.60
C VAL A 377 -14.34 15.85 1.22
N MET A 378 -13.33 16.36 0.53
CA MET A 378 -11.95 16.45 1.06
C MET A 378 -11.81 17.45 2.20
N ALA A 379 -12.69 18.45 2.28
CA ALA A 379 -12.82 19.38 3.39
C ALA A 379 -13.73 18.84 4.52
N GLU A 380 -14.26 17.63 4.38
CA GLU A 380 -15.10 16.93 5.36
C GLU A 380 -16.41 17.68 5.71
N LEU A 381 -16.85 18.55 4.81
CA LEU A 381 -18.11 19.29 4.93
C LEU A 381 -19.31 18.45 4.51
N ILE A 382 -19.10 17.49 3.59
CA ILE A 382 -20.10 16.53 3.13
C ILE A 382 -19.46 15.14 3.00
N LYS A 383 -20.29 14.09 2.96
CA LYS A 383 -19.84 12.73 2.65
C LYS A 383 -19.83 12.46 1.15
N ALA A 384 -18.99 11.53 0.72
CA ALA A 384 -18.97 11.09 -0.67
C ALA A 384 -20.26 10.37 -1.05
N LYS A 385 -20.49 10.17 -2.35
CA LYS A 385 -21.64 9.38 -2.80
C LYS A 385 -21.33 7.89 -2.56
N HIS A 386 -21.89 7.29 -1.53
CA HIS A 386 -21.79 5.84 -1.29
C HIS A 386 -22.44 5.06 -2.45
N ILE A 387 -21.73 4.05 -2.95
CA ILE A 387 -22.18 3.19 -4.05
C ILE A 387 -22.44 1.78 -3.53
N ALA A 388 -21.42 1.13 -2.95
CA ALA A 388 -21.52 -0.24 -2.44
C ALA A 388 -20.39 -0.56 -1.44
N GLN A 389 -20.53 -1.70 -0.76
CA GLN A 389 -19.44 -2.43 -0.08
C GLN A 389 -19.34 -3.82 -0.72
N ALA A 390 -18.12 -4.33 -0.90
CA ALA A 390 -17.89 -5.56 -1.65
C ALA A 390 -16.72 -6.39 -1.12
N ALA A 391 -16.85 -7.71 -1.19
CA ALA A 391 -15.79 -8.67 -0.87
C ALA A 391 -14.92 -9.03 -2.10
N ALA A 392 -15.42 -8.78 -3.31
CA ALA A 392 -14.67 -8.81 -4.55
C ALA A 392 -15.30 -7.83 -5.55
N ILE A 393 -14.49 -7.25 -6.44
CA ILE A 393 -14.92 -6.24 -7.40
C ILE A 393 -14.45 -6.63 -8.79
N LYS A 394 -15.32 -6.46 -9.80
CA LYS A 394 -14.97 -6.57 -11.20
C LYS A 394 -15.41 -5.31 -11.94
N PHE A 395 -14.44 -4.68 -12.58
CA PHE A 395 -14.66 -3.58 -13.50
C PHE A 395 -14.58 -4.07 -14.93
N GLU A 396 -15.60 -3.74 -15.72
CA GLU A 396 -15.56 -3.91 -17.17
C GLU A 396 -15.50 -2.52 -17.81
N MET A 397 -14.37 -2.23 -18.45
CA MET A 397 -14.09 -0.95 -19.08
C MET A 397 -14.20 -1.07 -20.60
N ARG A 398 -15.03 -0.22 -21.22
CA ARG A 398 -15.20 -0.15 -22.67
C ARG A 398 -14.98 1.28 -23.15
N GLY A 399 -14.16 1.44 -24.19
CA GLY A 399 -13.75 2.76 -24.68
C GLY A 399 -14.89 3.56 -25.29
N GLY A 400 -15.67 2.95 -26.19
CA GLY A 400 -16.68 3.69 -26.95
C GLY A 400 -16.06 4.86 -27.71
N GLN A 401 -16.32 6.11 -27.30
CA GLN A 401 -15.67 7.31 -27.87
C GLN A 401 -14.33 7.67 -27.20
N TRP A 402 -13.97 6.98 -26.13
CA TRP A 402 -12.76 7.19 -25.35
C TRP A 402 -11.69 6.16 -25.73
N ASN A 403 -10.46 6.62 -25.91
CA ASN A 403 -9.30 5.75 -26.17
C ASN A 403 -8.44 5.49 -24.93
N ARG A 404 -8.79 6.11 -23.79
CA ARG A 404 -8.05 5.98 -22.53
C ARG A 404 -8.91 6.28 -21.31
N ALA A 405 -8.57 5.64 -20.20
CA ALA A 405 -8.97 6.00 -18.85
C ALA A 405 -7.73 6.27 -18.00
N TYR A 406 -7.96 6.88 -16.84
CA TYR A 406 -6.94 7.06 -15.82
C TYR A 406 -7.31 6.20 -14.63
N VAL A 407 -6.32 5.45 -14.14
CA VAL A 407 -6.45 4.59 -12.96
C VAL A 407 -5.29 4.91 -12.03
N GLN A 408 -5.52 4.79 -10.73
CA GLN A 408 -4.51 4.98 -9.71
C GLN A 408 -4.64 3.89 -8.65
N MET A 409 -3.50 3.42 -8.17
CA MET A 409 -3.42 2.41 -7.12
C MET A 409 -2.39 2.86 -6.08
N ASP A 410 -2.80 2.99 -4.80
CA ASP A 410 -1.95 3.42 -3.68
C ASP A 410 -1.09 4.68 -3.93
N GLY A 411 -1.63 5.63 -4.70
CA GLY A 411 -0.91 6.85 -5.03
C GLY A 411 -0.17 6.82 -6.38
N GLU A 412 -0.05 5.66 -7.03
CA GLU A 412 0.66 5.49 -8.31
C GLU A 412 -0.34 5.43 -9.50
N PRO A 413 -0.41 6.48 -10.34
CA PRO A 413 -1.35 6.57 -11.44
C PRO A 413 -0.79 6.03 -12.75
N TRP A 414 -1.66 5.53 -13.63
CA TRP A 414 -1.32 5.21 -15.02
C TRP A 414 -2.46 5.54 -15.99
N LYS A 415 -2.10 5.59 -17.28
CA LYS A 415 -3.05 5.69 -18.38
C LYS A 415 -3.44 4.28 -18.83
N GLN A 416 -4.68 3.90 -18.59
CA GLN A 416 -5.23 2.64 -19.08
C GLN A 416 -5.72 2.84 -20.52
N PRO A 417 -5.12 2.17 -21.53
CA PRO A 417 -5.65 2.19 -22.89
C PRO A 417 -7.03 1.55 -22.93
N LEU A 418 -7.95 2.14 -23.71
CA LEU A 418 -9.28 1.60 -23.95
C LEU A 418 -9.47 1.34 -25.44
N LEU A 419 -10.04 0.18 -25.75
CA LEU A 419 -10.41 -0.19 -27.12
C LEU A 419 -11.92 -0.01 -27.32
N GLN A 420 -12.31 0.20 -28.57
CA GLN A 420 -13.69 0.53 -28.93
C GLN A 420 -14.64 -0.67 -28.74
N GLU A 421 -14.22 -1.83 -29.23
CA GLU A 421 -15.06 -3.04 -29.31
C GLU A 421 -14.68 -4.12 -28.29
N GLN A 422 -13.51 -3.98 -27.64
CA GLN A 422 -13.01 -4.95 -26.68
C GLN A 422 -12.95 -4.35 -25.28
N SER A 423 -13.22 -5.18 -24.27
CA SER A 423 -13.25 -4.73 -22.87
C SER A 423 -11.91 -4.96 -22.20
N THR A 424 -11.50 -3.99 -21.37
CA THR A 424 -10.50 -4.23 -20.32
C THR A 424 -11.24 -4.63 -19.06
N ILE A 425 -10.81 -5.73 -18.44
CA ILE A 425 -11.35 -6.20 -17.16
C ILE A 425 -10.34 -5.89 -16.07
N ILE A 426 -10.80 -5.35 -14.94
CA ILE A 426 -10.01 -5.25 -13.72
C ILE A 426 -10.74 -6.02 -12.63
N GLU A 427 -10.15 -7.11 -12.15
CA GLU A 427 -10.67 -7.87 -11.02
C GLU A 427 -9.87 -7.55 -9.76
N ILE A 428 -10.58 -7.35 -8.66
CA ILE A 428 -10.00 -7.07 -7.34
C ILE A 428 -10.50 -8.14 -6.37
N ASN A 429 -9.57 -8.90 -5.84
CA ASN A 429 -9.84 -9.99 -4.89
C ASN A 429 -8.96 -9.83 -3.64
N LYS A 430 -9.49 -10.26 -2.49
CA LYS A 430 -8.73 -10.28 -1.24
C LYS A 430 -7.56 -11.25 -1.33
N VAL A 431 -6.38 -10.83 -0.90
CA VAL A 431 -5.23 -11.71 -0.74
C VAL A 431 -5.48 -12.62 0.49
N PRO A 432 -5.23 -13.93 0.42
CA PRO A 432 -5.56 -14.86 1.51
C PRO A 432 -4.90 -14.53 2.85
N TYR A 433 -3.72 -13.92 2.81
CA TYR A 433 -2.92 -13.61 3.99
C TYR A 433 -2.98 -12.11 4.28
N PRO A 434 -3.50 -11.69 5.44
CA PRO A 434 -3.50 -10.29 5.83
C PRO A 434 -2.11 -9.85 6.27
N SER A 435 -1.80 -8.59 6.02
CA SER A 435 -0.60 -7.93 6.50
C SER A 435 -0.69 -7.72 8.02
N LEU A 436 0.41 -8.00 8.73
CA LEU A 436 0.50 -7.76 10.17
C LEU A 436 1.07 -6.36 10.43
N MET A 437 0.27 -5.52 11.07
CA MET A 437 0.62 -4.15 11.41
C MET A 437 0.83 -4.00 12.92
N ILE A 438 1.63 -3.02 13.32
CA ILE A 438 1.74 -2.61 14.74
C ILE A 438 0.74 -1.47 14.95
N ASN A 439 -0.20 -1.66 15.87
CA ASN A 439 -1.17 -0.62 16.21
C ASN A 439 -0.50 0.45 17.07
N GLY A 440 -0.45 1.65 16.53
CA GLY A 440 0.11 2.82 17.20
C GLY A 440 -0.86 3.58 18.10
N GLU A 441 -2.12 3.21 18.22
CA GLU A 441 -3.03 3.92 19.12
C GLU A 441 -2.68 3.61 20.58
N GLN A 442 -2.19 4.63 21.30
CA GLN A 442 -2.05 4.71 22.76
C GLN A 442 -2.29 6.15 23.21
#